data_AF-A0A7C1R2K4-F1
#
_entry.id   AF-A0A7C1R2K4-F1
#
_cell.length_a   1.000
_cell.length_b   1.000
_cell.length_c   1.000
_cell.angle_alpha   90.00
_cell.angle_beta   90.00
_cell.angle_gamma   90.00
#
_symmetry.space_group_name_H-M   'P 1'
#
loop_
_entity.id
_entity.type
_entity.pdbx_description
1 polymer ?
#
loop_
_entity_poly.entity_id
_entity_poly.type
_entity_poly.pdbx_seq_one_letter_code
_entity_poly.pdbx_strand_id
1 'polypeptide(L)'
;MKVQNLLCIFLIFVLAATTVWSLKQNAELNESVALRTQIMGDQILTIRLFEIRRHAKMAKAALNDYPERREVLLSELNHTEYELFMLTVNDLRYVASWRGADGNNPELDTAVDNNESCNIFLKTAYSLIAQGNASQKDITLIENGLNSIIEFTIEYPGTLHGVVEGLNEVNLECDKINSELRK
;
A
#
# COMPACT_ATOMS: atom_id res chain seq x y z
N MET A 1 -2.67 -30.48 62.49
CA MET A 1 -3.44 -29.41 61.80
C MET A 1 -2.62 -28.23 61.28
N LYS A 2 -1.52 -27.78 61.92
CA LYS A 2 -0.76 -26.59 61.47
C LYS A 2 0.01 -26.76 60.14
N VAL A 3 0.54 -27.96 59.86
CA VAL A 3 1.38 -28.23 58.66
C VAL A 3 0.54 -28.36 57.39
N GLN A 4 -0.65 -28.98 57.46
CA GLN A 4 -1.54 -29.15 56.31
C GLN A 4 -2.08 -27.80 55.78
N ASN A 5 -2.44 -26.87 56.66
CA ASN A 5 -2.87 -25.52 56.23
C ASN A 5 -1.74 -24.73 55.57
N LEU A 6 -0.51 -24.86 56.05
CA LEU A 6 0.67 -24.22 55.46
C LEU A 6 0.96 -24.78 54.05
N LEU A 7 0.81 -26.09 53.88
CA LEU A 7 0.98 -26.77 52.59
C LEU A 7 -0.10 -26.35 51.57
N CYS A 8 -1.35 -26.23 52.00
CA CYS A 8 -2.43 -25.73 51.14
C CYS A 8 -2.20 -24.28 50.69
N ILE A 9 -1.80 -23.39 51.60
CA ILE A 9 -1.51 -21.98 51.26
C ILE A 9 -0.31 -21.90 50.30
N PHE A 10 0.73 -22.70 50.53
CA PHE A 10 1.88 -22.77 49.65
C PHE A 10 1.49 -23.24 48.24
N LEU A 11 0.66 -24.28 48.11
CA LEU A 11 0.17 -24.76 46.82
C LEU A 11 -0.66 -23.71 46.07
N ILE A 12 -1.53 -22.97 46.78
CA ILE A 12 -2.30 -21.87 46.19
C ILE A 12 -1.38 -20.76 45.67
N PHE A 13 -0.34 -20.40 46.43
CA PHE A 13 0.66 -19.41 46.00
C PHE A 13 1.44 -19.87 44.76
N VAL A 14 1.85 -21.14 44.72
CA VAL A 14 2.54 -21.71 43.56
C VAL A 14 1.63 -21.71 42.32
N LEU A 15 0.36 -22.11 42.47
CA LEU A 15 -0.64 -22.07 41.39
C LEU A 15 -0.93 -20.65 40.89
N ALA A 16 -1.01 -19.67 41.79
CA ALA A 16 -1.18 -18.28 41.41
C ALA A 16 0.06 -17.73 40.70
N ALA A 17 1.27 -18.07 41.16
CA ALA A 17 2.51 -17.65 40.53
C ALA A 17 2.68 -18.23 39.12
N THR A 18 2.36 -19.51 38.90
CA THR A 18 2.48 -20.14 37.58
C THR A 18 1.43 -19.63 36.59
N THR A 19 0.21 -19.32 37.04
CA THR A 19 -0.82 -18.74 36.17
C THR A 19 -0.47 -17.31 35.76
N VAL A 20 0.02 -16.47 36.68
CA VAL A 20 0.48 -15.10 36.37
C VAL A 20 1.70 -15.13 35.44
N TRP A 21 2.66 -16.03 35.67
CA TRP A 21 3.83 -16.16 34.80
C TRP A 21 3.45 -16.65 33.39
N SER A 22 2.55 -17.62 33.29
CA SER A 22 2.03 -18.10 31.99
C SER A 22 1.23 -17.02 31.24
N LEU A 23 0.41 -16.24 31.94
CA LEU A 23 -0.32 -15.10 31.34
C LEU A 23 0.65 -14.05 30.79
N LYS A 24 1.69 -13.71 31.57
CA LYS A 24 2.73 -12.78 31.13
C LYS A 24 3.49 -13.30 29.91
N GLN A 25 3.88 -14.57 29.93
CA GLN A 25 4.58 -15.21 28.81
C GLN A 25 3.71 -15.29 27.55
N ASN A 26 2.41 -15.57 27.70
CA ASN A 26 1.46 -15.54 26.58
C ASN A 26 1.25 -14.12 26.04
N ALA A 27 1.20 -13.10 26.91
CA ALA A 27 1.10 -11.71 26.49
C ALA A 27 2.35 -11.27 25.70
N GLU A 28 3.55 -11.58 26.21
CA GLU A 28 4.83 -11.30 25.52
C GLU A 28 4.93 -12.06 24.18
N LEU A 29 4.47 -13.31 24.13
CA LEU A 29 4.44 -14.09 22.90
C LEU A 29 3.46 -13.49 21.88
N ASN A 30 2.25 -13.12 22.31
CA ASN A 30 1.25 -12.48 21.45
C ASN A 30 1.73 -11.13 20.90
N GLU A 31 2.38 -10.31 21.74
CA GLU A 31 2.98 -9.05 21.33
C GLU A 31 4.09 -9.29 20.28
N SER A 32 4.94 -10.30 20.48
CA SER A 32 5.99 -10.66 19.53
C SER A 32 5.45 -11.12 18.17
N VAL A 33 4.35 -11.89 18.17
CA VAL A 33 3.68 -12.36 16.95
C VAL A 33 3.01 -11.19 16.23
N ALA A 34 2.29 -10.33 16.96
CA ALA A 34 1.67 -9.13 16.40
C ALA A 34 2.70 -8.20 15.75
N LEU A 35 3.83 -7.95 16.44
CA LEU A 35 4.93 -7.14 15.92
C LEU A 35 5.55 -7.76 14.65
N ARG A 36 5.79 -9.07 14.64
CA ARG A 36 6.32 -9.77 13.46
C ARG A 36 5.38 -9.66 12.27
N THR A 37 4.08 -9.84 12.49
CA THR A 37 3.06 -9.72 11.45
C THR A 37 2.97 -8.29 10.92
N GLN A 38 3.06 -7.29 11.81
CA GLN A 38 3.10 -5.88 11.41
C GLN A 38 4.29 -5.59 10.50
N ILE A 39 5.50 -6.02 10.89
CA ILE A 39 6.73 -5.85 10.11
C ILE A 39 6.61 -6.50 8.73
N MET A 40 6.08 -7.73 8.66
CA MET A 40 5.89 -8.42 7.38
C MET A 40 4.91 -7.68 6.48
N GLY A 41 3.79 -7.21 7.03
CA GLY A 41 2.82 -6.40 6.27
C GLY A 41 3.42 -5.09 5.76
N ASP A 42 4.16 -4.38 6.61
CA ASP A 42 4.81 -3.13 6.23
C ASP A 42 5.89 -3.35 5.15
N GLN A 43 6.60 -4.48 5.20
CA GLN A 43 7.56 -4.86 4.16
C GLN A 43 6.90 -5.11 2.80
N ILE A 44 5.77 -5.81 2.75
CA ILE A 44 5.02 -6.06 1.50
C ILE A 44 4.63 -4.72 0.86
N LEU A 45 4.03 -3.83 1.64
CA LEU A 45 3.60 -2.52 1.16
C LEU A 45 4.80 -1.68 0.71
N THR A 46 5.90 -1.68 1.48
CA THR A 46 7.13 -0.96 1.12
C THR A 46 7.70 -1.43 -0.21
N ILE A 47 7.76 -2.75 -0.44
CA ILE A 47 8.23 -3.32 -1.70
C ILE A 47 7.32 -2.87 -2.85
N ARG A 48 6.00 -2.91 -2.65
CA ARG A 48 5.06 -2.48 -3.70
C ARG A 48 5.19 -1.00 -4.04
N LEU A 49 5.26 -0.12 -3.04
CA LEU A 49 5.51 1.31 -3.26
C LEU A 49 6.82 1.55 -4.01
N PHE A 50 7.87 0.78 -3.71
CA PHE A 50 9.13 0.87 -4.44
C PHE A 50 9.00 0.49 -5.91
N GLU A 51 8.31 -0.62 -6.23
CA GLU A 51 8.11 -1.06 -7.62
C GLU A 51 7.27 -0.06 -8.41
N ILE A 52 6.16 0.45 -7.83
CA ILE A 52 5.35 1.52 -8.43
C ILE A 52 6.24 2.72 -8.76
N ARG A 53 7.03 3.19 -7.78
CA ARG A 53 7.93 4.34 -7.96
C ARG A 53 8.93 4.10 -9.07
N ARG A 54 9.53 2.91 -9.11
CA ARG A 54 10.54 2.55 -10.10
C ARG A 54 9.97 2.67 -11.50
N HIS A 55 8.83 2.03 -11.74
CA HIS A 55 8.17 2.03 -13.04
C HIS A 55 7.67 3.43 -13.44
N ALA A 56 7.08 4.19 -12.50
CA ALA A 56 6.65 5.56 -12.78
C ALA A 56 7.84 6.48 -13.16
N LYS A 57 8.99 6.34 -12.49
CA LYS A 57 10.22 7.07 -12.85
C LYS A 57 10.76 6.67 -14.22
N MET A 58 10.71 5.40 -14.56
CA MET A 58 11.15 4.91 -15.88
C MET A 58 10.21 5.39 -16.99
N ALA A 59 8.90 5.37 -16.77
CA ALA A 59 7.91 5.95 -17.67
C ALA A 59 8.17 7.44 -17.87
N LYS A 60 8.35 8.20 -16.79
CA LYS A 60 8.66 9.65 -16.88
C LYS A 60 9.94 9.90 -17.68
N ALA A 61 11.00 9.15 -17.41
CA ALA A 61 12.25 9.30 -18.15
C ALA A 61 12.06 9.00 -19.65
N ALA A 62 11.29 7.96 -20.00
CA ALA A 62 10.98 7.63 -21.39
C ALA A 62 10.04 8.66 -22.05
N LEU A 63 9.19 9.33 -21.27
CA LEU A 63 8.32 10.42 -21.73
C LEU A 63 9.12 11.66 -22.16
N ASN A 64 10.23 11.98 -21.47
CA ASN A 64 11.12 13.07 -21.85
C ASN A 64 11.81 12.83 -23.20
N ASP A 65 12.00 11.57 -23.57
CA ASP A 65 12.59 11.12 -24.83
C ASP A 65 11.50 10.61 -25.81
N TYR A 66 10.27 11.14 -25.70
CA TYR A 66 9.17 10.81 -26.62
C TYR A 66 9.28 11.66 -27.90
N PRO A 67 9.13 11.07 -29.11
CA PRO A 67 8.60 9.72 -29.38
C PRO A 67 9.63 8.58 -29.45
N GLU A 68 10.93 8.86 -29.35
CA GLU A 68 12.01 7.89 -29.59
C GLU A 68 11.94 6.67 -28.66
N ARG A 69 11.50 6.84 -27.42
CA ARG A 69 11.40 5.77 -26.42
C ARG A 69 9.97 5.27 -26.17
N ARG A 70 9.08 5.40 -27.15
CA ARG A 70 7.65 5.04 -27.04
C ARG A 70 7.39 3.62 -26.51
N GLU A 71 8.11 2.61 -26.98
CA GLU A 71 7.89 1.22 -26.52
C GLU A 71 8.22 1.05 -25.04
N VAL A 72 9.32 1.66 -24.58
CA VAL A 72 9.69 1.68 -23.16
C VAL A 72 8.62 2.43 -22.36
N LEU A 73 8.21 3.61 -22.82
CA LEU A 73 7.15 4.39 -22.16
C LEU A 73 5.87 3.57 -21.98
N LEU A 74 5.40 2.89 -23.04
CA LEU A 74 4.20 2.04 -22.98
C LEU A 74 4.37 0.87 -22.02
N SER A 75 5.52 0.20 -22.04
CA SER A 75 5.82 -0.89 -21.12
C SER A 75 5.82 -0.43 -19.66
N GLU A 76 6.43 0.71 -19.37
CA GLU A 76 6.56 1.24 -18.02
C GLU A 76 5.24 1.83 -17.48
N LEU A 77 4.41 2.43 -18.34
CA LEU A 77 3.04 2.82 -17.98
C LEU A 77 2.20 1.60 -17.58
N ASN A 78 2.27 0.52 -18.36
CA ASN A 78 1.53 -0.71 -18.08
C ASN A 78 2.03 -1.41 -16.81
N HIS A 79 3.35 -1.44 -16.56
CA HIS A 79 3.88 -1.95 -15.29
C HIS A 79 3.45 -1.08 -14.11
N THR A 80 3.48 0.25 -14.24
CA THR A 80 3.02 1.14 -13.17
C THR A 80 1.55 0.89 -12.84
N GLU A 81 0.69 0.69 -13.85
CA GLU A 81 -0.72 0.34 -13.68
C GLU A 81 -0.88 -1.00 -12.94
N TYR A 82 -0.16 -2.02 -13.41
CA TYR A 82 -0.22 -3.36 -12.79
C TYR A 82 0.19 -3.33 -11.31
N GLU A 83 1.26 -2.62 -10.98
CA GLU A 83 1.74 -2.52 -9.60
C GLU A 83 0.74 -1.75 -8.71
N LEU A 84 0.14 -0.66 -9.20
CA LEU A 84 -0.93 0.05 -8.50
C LEU A 84 -2.18 -0.83 -8.29
N PHE A 85 -2.56 -1.62 -9.28
CA PHE A 85 -3.66 -2.58 -9.16
C PHE A 85 -3.36 -3.64 -8.10
N MET A 86 -2.14 -4.20 -8.10
CA MET A 86 -1.72 -5.19 -7.11
C MET A 86 -1.69 -4.64 -5.69
N LEU A 87 -1.27 -3.38 -5.52
CA LEU A 87 -1.30 -2.70 -4.24
C LEU A 87 -2.71 -2.69 -3.64
N THR A 88 -3.73 -2.34 -4.43
CA THR A 88 -5.09 -2.15 -3.91
C THR A 88 -5.90 -3.43 -3.83
N VAL A 89 -5.83 -4.29 -4.84
CA VAL A 89 -6.64 -5.51 -4.88
C VAL A 89 -6.07 -6.59 -3.98
N ASN A 90 -4.74 -6.74 -3.94
CA ASN A 90 -4.09 -7.81 -3.21
C ASN A 90 -3.46 -7.30 -1.92
N ASP A 91 -2.47 -6.42 -1.99
CA ASP A 91 -1.57 -6.19 -0.84
C ASP A 91 -2.27 -5.45 0.30
N LEU A 92 -3.06 -4.42 0.03
CA LEU A 92 -3.80 -3.68 1.05
C LEU A 92 -4.84 -4.55 1.77
N ARG A 93 -5.65 -5.29 1.00
CA ARG A 93 -6.66 -6.22 1.56
C ARG A 93 -6.00 -7.34 2.35
N TYR A 94 -4.89 -7.87 1.85
CA TYR A 94 -4.12 -8.91 2.52
C TYR A 94 -3.53 -8.42 3.84
N VAL A 95 -2.85 -7.27 3.84
CA VAL A 95 -2.24 -6.69 5.05
C VAL A 95 -3.31 -6.27 6.07
N ALA A 96 -4.45 -5.74 5.63
CA ALA A 96 -5.58 -5.43 6.51
C ALA A 96 -6.14 -6.70 7.18
N SER A 97 -6.37 -7.77 6.40
CA SER A 97 -6.87 -9.05 6.94
C SER A 97 -5.93 -9.65 7.99
N TRP A 98 -4.62 -9.53 7.79
CA TRP A 98 -3.61 -9.99 8.74
C TRP A 98 -3.60 -9.22 10.07
N ARG A 99 -4.09 -7.98 10.06
CA ARG A 99 -4.19 -7.13 11.26
C ARG A 99 -5.51 -7.32 12.01
N GLY A 100 -6.36 -8.26 11.59
CA GLY A 100 -7.69 -8.46 12.18
C GLY A 100 -8.65 -7.32 11.88
N ALA A 101 -8.34 -6.48 10.88
CA ALA A 101 -9.31 -5.62 10.25
C ALA A 101 -10.05 -6.50 9.24
N ASP A 102 -11.06 -7.24 9.72
CA ASP A 102 -11.99 -7.98 8.87
C ASP A 102 -12.56 -7.02 7.81
N GLY A 103 -12.88 -7.55 6.61
CA GLY A 103 -13.13 -6.82 5.35
C GLY A 103 -14.32 -5.82 5.30
N ASN A 104 -14.59 -5.12 6.39
CA ASN A 104 -15.47 -3.97 6.55
C ASN A 104 -14.66 -2.80 7.15
N ASN A 105 -13.54 -2.42 6.52
CA ASN A 105 -12.85 -1.18 6.87
C ASN A 105 -13.23 -0.12 5.82
N PRO A 106 -14.13 0.83 6.14
CA PRO A 106 -14.63 1.79 5.18
C PRO A 106 -13.53 2.65 4.54
N GLU A 107 -12.43 2.91 5.26
CA GLU A 107 -11.29 3.66 4.74
C GLU A 107 -10.50 2.85 3.72
N LEU A 108 -10.37 1.54 3.95
CA LEU A 108 -9.76 0.59 3.01
C LEU A 108 -10.61 0.44 1.76
N ASP A 109 -11.93 0.26 1.92
CA ASP A 109 -12.85 0.12 0.80
C ASP A 109 -12.89 1.40 -0.04
N THR A 110 -12.93 2.56 0.62
CA THR A 110 -12.85 3.87 -0.06
C THR A 110 -11.55 4.04 -0.82
N ALA A 111 -10.39 3.69 -0.24
CA ALA A 111 -9.10 3.79 -0.94
C ALA A 111 -8.96 2.78 -2.09
N VAL A 112 -9.56 1.60 -1.97
CA VAL A 112 -9.59 0.60 -3.04
C VAL A 112 -10.51 1.05 -4.18
N ASP A 113 -11.68 1.59 -3.87
CA ASP A 113 -12.63 2.10 -4.86
C ASP A 113 -12.09 3.36 -5.56
N ASN A 114 -11.40 4.25 -4.83
CA ASN A 114 -10.79 5.45 -5.38
C ASN A 114 -9.59 5.18 -6.30
N ASN A 115 -8.92 4.02 -6.21
CA ASN A 115 -7.80 3.65 -7.09
C ASN A 115 -8.19 3.47 -8.56
N GLU A 116 -9.48 3.56 -8.87
CA GLU A 116 -9.94 3.62 -10.25
C GLU A 116 -9.33 4.81 -10.99
N SER A 117 -9.15 5.95 -10.32
CA SER A 117 -8.73 7.22 -10.92
C SER A 117 -7.31 7.18 -11.50
N CYS A 118 -6.31 6.74 -10.72
CA CYS A 118 -4.94 6.60 -11.23
C CYS A 118 -4.80 5.49 -12.27
N ASN A 119 -5.56 4.39 -12.14
CA ASN A 119 -5.58 3.35 -13.18
C ASN A 119 -6.17 3.87 -14.50
N ILE A 120 -7.27 4.63 -14.43
CA ILE A 120 -7.87 5.28 -15.60
C ILE A 120 -6.87 6.26 -16.24
N PHE A 121 -6.16 7.05 -15.42
CA PHE A 121 -5.13 7.96 -15.90
C PHE A 121 -4.04 7.21 -16.68
N LEU A 122 -3.47 6.15 -16.11
CA LEU A 122 -2.43 5.37 -16.77
C LEU A 122 -2.92 4.71 -18.06
N LYS A 123 -4.14 4.16 -18.09
CA LYS A 123 -4.76 3.64 -19.31
C LYS A 123 -4.97 4.71 -20.37
N THR A 124 -5.40 5.89 -19.97
CA THR A 124 -5.63 7.03 -20.88
C THR A 124 -4.31 7.50 -21.47
N ALA A 125 -3.29 7.68 -20.63
CA ALA A 125 -1.93 8.02 -21.02
C ALA A 125 -1.36 6.97 -22.00
N TYR A 126 -1.48 5.69 -21.65
CA TYR A 126 -1.07 4.58 -22.51
C TYR A 126 -1.75 4.67 -23.88
N SER A 127 -3.08 4.85 -23.91
CA SER A 127 -3.83 4.93 -25.16
C SER A 127 -3.39 6.11 -26.05
N LEU A 128 -3.20 7.30 -25.47
CA LEU A 128 -2.75 8.50 -26.20
C LEU A 128 -1.36 8.28 -26.83
N ILE A 129 -0.42 7.75 -26.04
CA ILE A 129 0.94 7.42 -26.49
C ILE A 129 0.91 6.30 -27.54
N ALA A 130 0.07 5.28 -27.34
CA ALA A 130 -0.08 4.15 -28.24
C ALA A 130 -0.75 4.53 -29.56
N GLN A 131 -1.52 5.61 -29.62
CA GLN A 131 -2.07 6.12 -30.88
C GLN A 131 -1.10 7.05 -31.60
N GLY A 132 -0.06 7.55 -30.91
CA GLY A 132 0.86 8.54 -31.48
C GLY A 132 0.24 9.94 -31.60
N ASN A 133 -0.85 10.18 -30.87
CA ASN A 133 -1.68 11.39 -30.98
C ASN A 133 -1.49 12.35 -29.79
N ALA A 134 -0.52 12.08 -28.89
CA ALA A 134 -0.29 12.90 -27.72
C ALA A 134 0.26 14.28 -28.12
N SER A 135 -0.50 15.33 -27.82
CA SER A 135 -0.06 16.71 -27.96
C SER A 135 0.95 17.08 -26.86
N GLN A 136 1.65 18.21 -27.00
CA GLN A 136 2.55 18.69 -25.94
C GLN A 136 1.81 18.95 -24.61
N LYS A 137 0.54 19.35 -24.67
CA LYS A 137 -0.33 19.49 -23.50
C LYS A 137 -0.54 18.13 -22.84
N ASP A 138 -0.85 17.10 -23.62
CA ASP A 138 -1.05 15.74 -23.10
C ASP A 138 0.23 15.19 -22.46
N ILE A 139 1.38 15.38 -23.10
CA ILE A 139 2.69 15.00 -22.55
C ILE A 139 2.92 15.66 -21.19
N THR A 140 2.62 16.96 -21.07
CA THR A 140 2.77 17.69 -19.80
C THR A 140 1.82 17.15 -18.71
N LEU A 141 0.58 16.84 -19.07
CA LEU A 141 -0.40 16.26 -18.15
C LEU A 141 -0.01 14.85 -17.69
N ILE A 142 0.50 14.02 -18.61
CA ILE A 142 1.02 12.69 -18.30
C ILE A 142 2.23 12.80 -17.37
N GLU A 143 3.15 13.74 -17.63
CA GLU A 143 4.29 13.97 -16.75
C GLU A 143 3.85 14.35 -15.33
N ASN A 144 2.87 15.24 -15.20
CA ASN A 144 2.33 15.66 -13.91
C ASN A 144 1.72 14.48 -13.15
N GLY A 145 0.93 13.63 -13.82
CA GLY A 145 0.33 12.46 -13.15
C GLY A 145 1.37 11.43 -12.72
N LEU A 146 2.41 11.23 -13.53
CA LEU A 146 3.55 10.39 -13.14
C LEU A 146 4.32 10.99 -11.94
N ASN A 147 4.47 12.32 -11.87
CA ASN A 147 5.07 12.98 -10.71
C ASN A 147 4.26 12.74 -9.44
N SER A 148 2.94 12.91 -9.48
CA SER A 148 2.06 12.65 -8.33
C SER A 148 2.18 11.20 -7.84
N ILE A 149 2.23 10.22 -8.76
CA ILE A 149 2.46 8.81 -8.40
C ILE A 149 3.85 8.62 -7.75
N ILE A 150 4.89 9.25 -8.27
CA ILE A 150 6.24 9.18 -7.70
C ILE A 150 6.26 9.80 -6.29
N GLU A 151 5.64 10.95 -6.08
CA GLU A 151 5.58 11.67 -4.81
C GLU A 151 4.82 10.88 -3.75
N PHE A 152 3.64 10.36 -4.09
CA PHE A 152 2.87 9.44 -3.24
C PHE A 152 3.75 8.33 -2.67
N THR A 153 4.52 7.65 -3.53
CA THR A 153 5.33 6.53 -3.04
C THR A 153 6.44 6.98 -2.10
N ILE A 154 6.93 8.23 -2.17
CA ILE A 154 8.03 8.81 -1.37
C ILE A 154 7.55 9.29 0.00
N GLU A 155 6.47 10.05 0.01
CA GLU A 155 6.01 10.79 1.18
C GLU A 155 5.38 9.86 2.22
N TYR A 156 4.65 8.85 1.76
CA TYR A 156 3.89 7.99 2.66
C TYR A 156 4.70 6.75 3.05
N PRO A 157 4.74 6.42 4.36
CA PRO A 157 5.39 5.21 4.82
C PRO A 157 4.63 3.99 4.29
N GLY A 158 5.34 2.89 4.07
CA GLY A 158 4.77 1.58 3.69
C GLY A 158 3.98 0.91 4.81
N THR A 159 3.23 1.68 5.61
CA THR A 159 2.26 1.18 6.58
C THR A 159 0.87 1.22 5.97
N LEU A 160 -0.04 0.35 6.45
CA LEU A 160 -1.41 0.29 5.92
C LEU A 160 -2.09 1.67 5.89
N HIS A 161 -2.02 2.42 6.98
CA HIS A 161 -2.64 3.74 7.07
C HIS A 161 -1.99 4.75 6.12
N GLY A 162 -0.66 4.85 6.11
CA GLY A 162 0.04 5.78 5.21
C GLY A 162 -0.23 5.49 3.73
N VAL A 163 -0.28 4.22 3.34
CA VAL A 163 -0.60 3.85 1.96
C VAL A 163 -2.04 4.21 1.59
N VAL A 164 -3.00 3.96 2.49
CA VAL A 164 -4.41 4.31 2.27
C VAL A 164 -4.60 5.83 2.13
N GLU A 165 -3.98 6.61 3.00
CA GLU A 165 -4.00 8.08 2.96
C GLU A 165 -3.39 8.60 1.66
N GLY A 166 -2.17 8.17 1.35
CA GLY A 166 -1.49 8.58 0.12
C GLY A 166 -2.20 8.16 -1.16
N LEU A 167 -2.86 6.98 -1.17
CA LEU A 167 -3.68 6.55 -2.29
C LEU A 167 -4.90 7.47 -2.49
N ASN A 168 -5.57 7.86 -1.42
CA ASN A 168 -6.70 8.78 -1.55
C ASN A 168 -6.26 10.13 -2.14
N GLU A 169 -5.14 10.66 -1.68
CA GLU A 169 -4.61 11.94 -2.17
C GLU A 169 -4.16 11.87 -3.64
N VAL A 170 -3.38 10.86 -4.01
CA VAL A 170 -2.90 10.73 -5.40
C VAL A 170 -4.05 10.47 -6.38
N ASN A 171 -5.10 9.77 -5.95
CA ASN A 171 -6.27 9.54 -6.81
C ASN A 171 -7.04 10.83 -7.09
N LEU A 172 -7.14 11.76 -6.13
CA LEU A 172 -7.72 13.08 -6.37
C LEU A 172 -6.93 13.86 -7.43
N GLU A 173 -5.60 13.76 -7.43
CA GLU A 173 -4.76 14.37 -8.46
C GLU A 173 -4.94 13.69 -9.82
N CYS A 174 -4.94 12.35 -9.86
CA CYS A 174 -5.22 11.60 -11.07
C CYS A 174 -6.60 11.94 -11.68
N ASP A 175 -7.61 12.18 -10.86
CA ASP A 175 -8.94 12.60 -11.32
C ASP A 175 -8.96 13.99 -11.94
N LYS A 176 -8.27 14.96 -11.33
CA LYS A 176 -8.11 16.30 -11.91
C LYS A 176 -7.46 16.19 -13.28
N ILE A 177 -6.38 15.43 -13.39
CA ILE A 177 -5.65 15.23 -14.66
C ILE A 177 -6.52 14.51 -15.70
N ASN A 178 -7.25 13.46 -15.31
CA ASN A 178 -8.20 12.77 -16.18
C ASN A 178 -9.24 13.73 -16.77
N SER A 179 -9.75 14.67 -15.96
CA SER A 179 -10.71 15.67 -16.41
C SER A 179 -10.12 16.63 -17.45
N GLU A 180 -8.81 16.83 -17.43
CA GLU A 180 -8.09 17.71 -18.36
C GLU A 180 -7.65 16.99 -19.64
N LEU A 181 -7.28 15.71 -19.55
CA LEU A 181 -6.95 14.85 -20.70
C LEU A 181 -8.16 14.54 -21.58
N ARG A 182 -9.37 14.61 -21.02
CA ARG A 182 -10.64 14.36 -21.75
C ARG A 182 -11.24 15.60 -22.40
N LYS A 183 -10.62 16.78 -22.24
CA LYS A 183 -11.05 18.07 -22.82
C LYS A 183 -10.24 18.41 -24.05
#